data_AF-A0A9E1PV66-F1
#
_entry.id   AF-A0A9E1PV66-F1
#
_cell.length_a   1.000
_cell.length_b   1.000
_cell.length_c   1.000
_cell.angle_alpha   90.00
_cell.angle_beta   90.00
_cell.angle_gamma   90.00
#
_symmetry.space_group_name_H-M   'P 1'
#
loop_
_entity.id
_entity.type
_entity.pdbx_description
1 polymer ?
#
loop_
_entity_poly.entity_id
_entity_poly.type
_entity_poly.pdbx_seq_one_letter_code
_entity_poly.pdbx_strand_id
1 'polypeptide(L)'
;MGGLTEEHRSSWNNNGFLVFPEFVDQQSLACLNTQIDALVAGFANHLSPQSTTIFSTTEQSHAQDEWFLSSGATIRPFFEDGAFDADGKLCVPF
;
A
#
# COMPACT_ATOMS: atom_id res chain seq x y z
N MET A 1 -12.68 24.19 -10.40
CA MET A 1 -12.09 22.87 -10.66
C MET A 1 -11.66 22.83 -12.12
N GLY A 2 -10.36 22.74 -12.37
CA GLY A 2 -9.82 22.60 -13.72
C GLY A 2 -9.95 21.15 -14.19
N GLY A 3 -10.42 20.94 -15.41
CA GLY A 3 -10.44 19.62 -16.04
C GLY A 3 -9.10 19.25 -16.65
N LEU A 4 -8.99 18.03 -17.17
CA LEU A 4 -7.84 17.59 -17.96
C LEU A 4 -7.72 18.44 -19.23
N THR A 5 -6.51 18.97 -19.49
CA THR A 5 -6.16 19.63 -20.74
C THR A 5 -6.09 18.60 -21.88
N GLU A 6 -6.01 19.07 -23.11
CA GLU A 6 -5.87 18.18 -24.26
C GLU A 6 -4.53 17.43 -24.25
N GLU A 7 -3.48 18.06 -23.75
CA GLU A 7 -2.17 17.44 -23.57
C GLU A 7 -2.23 16.32 -22.53
N HIS A 8 -2.93 16.53 -21.41
CA HIS A 8 -3.17 15.46 -20.44
C HIS A 8 -3.97 14.30 -21.06
N ARG A 9 -5.02 14.58 -21.83
CA ARG A 9 -5.79 13.53 -22.50
C ARG A 9 -4.96 12.75 -23.51
N SER A 10 -4.17 13.46 -24.31
CA SER A 10 -3.26 12.85 -25.28
C SER A 10 -2.18 11.98 -24.61
N SER A 11 -1.57 12.48 -23.54
CA SER A 11 -0.56 11.72 -22.78
C SER A 11 -1.16 10.48 -22.11
N TRP A 12 -2.36 10.59 -21.51
CA TRP A 12 -3.09 9.43 -20.99
C TRP A 12 -3.33 8.36 -22.06
N ASN A 13 -3.85 8.77 -23.22
CA ASN A 13 -4.17 7.84 -24.30
C ASN A 13 -2.92 7.13 -24.85
N ASN A 14 -1.78 7.82 -24.89
CA ASN A 14 -0.53 7.26 -25.41
C ASN A 14 0.22 6.40 -24.38
N ASN A 15 0.16 6.75 -23.10
CA ASN A 15 1.01 6.16 -22.06
C ASN A 15 0.25 5.24 -21.09
N GLY A 16 -1.08 5.34 -21.02
CA GLY A 16 -1.90 4.60 -20.05
C GLY A 16 -1.88 5.16 -18.62
N PHE A 17 -1.17 6.27 -18.39
CA PHE A 17 -1.09 6.96 -17.10
C PHE A 17 -0.86 8.47 -17.29
N LEU A 18 -1.02 9.22 -16.20
CA LEU A 18 -0.70 10.65 -16.13
C LEU A 18 0.07 10.98 -14.86
N VAL A 19 1.00 11.93 -14.97
CA VAL A 19 1.75 12.47 -13.83
C VAL A 19 1.29 13.90 -13.59
N PHE A 20 0.82 14.15 -12.37
CA PHE A 20 0.50 15.49 -11.88
C PHE A 20 1.52 15.88 -10.82
N PRO A 21 2.49 16.76 -11.17
CA PRO A 21 3.40 17.32 -10.17
C PRO A 21 2.59 18.06 -9.11
N GLU A 22 2.98 17.90 -7.84
CA GLU A 22 2.42 18.66 -6.71
C GLU A 22 0.88 18.55 -6.60
N PHE A 23 0.31 17.41 -7.02
CA PHE A 23 -1.13 17.17 -7.00
C PHE A 23 -1.73 17.24 -5.58
N VAL A 24 -0.96 16.80 -4.60
CA VAL A 24 -1.34 16.81 -3.18
C VAL A 24 -0.52 17.90 -2.48
N ASP A 25 -1.19 18.75 -1.72
CA ASP A 25 -0.54 19.79 -0.95
C ASP A 25 0.25 19.21 0.25
N GLN A 26 1.20 19.99 0.75
CA GLN A 26 2.10 19.57 1.84
C GLN A 26 1.35 19.25 3.15
N GLN A 27 0.24 19.94 3.43
CA GLN A 27 -0.53 19.69 4.64
C GLN A 27 -1.29 18.36 4.55
N SER A 28 -1.89 18.07 3.40
CA SER A 28 -2.52 16.77 3.13
C SER A 28 -1.53 15.62 3.20
N LEU A 29 -0.31 15.80 2.67
CA LEU A 29 0.78 14.81 2.80
C LEU A 29 1.18 14.58 4.26
N ALA A 30 1.35 15.64 5.05
CA ALA A 30 1.69 15.53 6.47
C ALA A 30 0.58 14.81 7.28
N CYS A 31 -0.68 15.07 6.95
CA CYS A 31 -1.83 14.38 7.54
C CYS A 31 -1.83 12.89 7.21
N LEU A 32 -1.58 12.53 5.94
CA LEU A 32 -1.49 11.15 5.49
C LEU A 32 -0.37 10.39 6.22
N ASN A 33 0.81 11.01 6.34
CA ASN A 33 1.94 10.43 7.06
C ASN A 33 1.62 10.20 8.55
N THR A 34 1.02 11.19 9.20
CA THR A 34 0.62 11.04 10.62
C THR A 34 -0.36 9.88 10.81
N GLN A 35 -1.31 9.72 9.88
CA GLN A 35 -2.29 8.63 9.99
C GLN A 35 -1.72 7.26 9.67
N ILE A 36 -0.81 7.15 8.70
CA ILE A 36 -0.17 5.84 8.43
C ILE A 36 0.72 5.43 9.61
N ASP A 37 1.45 6.36 10.23
CA ASP A 37 2.26 6.09 11.43
C ASP A 37 1.41 5.53 12.57
N ALA A 38 0.24 6.12 12.81
CA ALA A 38 -0.70 5.67 13.84
C ALA A 38 -1.27 4.26 13.53
N LEU A 39 -1.62 3.99 12.27
CA LEU A 39 -2.11 2.68 11.83
C LEU A 39 -1.03 1.60 11.98
N VAL A 40 0.19 1.90 11.53
CA VAL A 40 1.35 1.02 11.62
C VAL A 40 1.66 0.66 13.07
N ALA A 41 1.72 1.65 13.97
CA ALA A 41 1.91 1.42 15.40
C ALA A 41 0.78 0.55 15.99
N GLY A 42 -0.46 0.77 15.55
CA GLY A 42 -1.61 -0.06 15.91
C GLY A 42 -1.44 -1.52 15.48
N PHE A 43 -1.03 -1.77 14.24
CA PHE A 43 -0.83 -3.12 13.72
C PHE A 43 0.32 -3.85 14.41
N ALA A 44 1.44 -3.17 14.67
CA ALA A 44 2.59 -3.76 15.36
C ALA A 44 2.22 -4.34 16.73
N ASN A 45 1.28 -3.71 17.45
CA ASN A 45 0.80 -4.18 18.75
C ASN A 45 -0.15 -5.39 18.67
N HIS A 46 -0.65 -5.72 17.47
CA HIS A 46 -1.69 -6.72 17.25
C HIS A 46 -1.33 -7.78 16.20
N LEU A 47 -0.06 -7.85 15.78
CA LEU A 47 0.38 -8.87 14.83
C LEU A 47 0.19 -10.27 15.38
N SER A 48 -0.46 -11.11 14.57
CA SER A 48 -0.57 -12.55 14.76
C SER A 48 -0.03 -13.27 13.53
N PRO A 49 0.36 -14.56 13.60
CA PRO A 49 0.82 -15.31 12.44
C PRO A 49 -0.17 -15.31 11.26
N GLN A 50 -1.49 -15.23 11.51
CA GLN A 50 -2.52 -15.16 10.47
C GLN A 50 -2.60 -13.79 9.78
N SER A 51 -1.93 -12.77 10.33
CA SER A 51 -1.93 -11.39 9.85
C SER A 51 -0.67 -11.05 9.02
N THR A 52 0.06 -12.07 8.55
CA THR A 52 1.42 -11.94 7.97
C THR A 52 1.50 -12.30 6.49
N THR A 53 0.40 -12.16 5.74
CA THR A 53 0.40 -12.45 4.30
C THR A 53 1.47 -11.62 3.57
N ILE A 54 2.40 -12.32 2.94
CA ILE A 54 3.43 -11.73 2.07
C ILE A 54 2.77 -11.34 0.75
N PHE A 55 2.88 -10.08 0.36
CA PHE A 55 2.43 -9.60 -0.95
C PHE A 55 3.58 -9.63 -1.94
N SER A 56 3.32 -10.11 -3.15
CA SER A 56 4.33 -10.13 -4.21
C SER A 56 3.70 -9.74 -5.53
N THR A 57 4.38 -8.86 -6.25
CA THR A 57 3.98 -8.47 -7.61
C THR A 57 4.41 -9.51 -8.66
N THR A 58 5.30 -10.44 -8.30
CA THR A 58 5.81 -11.50 -9.19
C THR A 58 5.20 -12.87 -8.89
N GLU A 59 4.88 -13.14 -7.62
CA GLU A 59 4.32 -14.41 -7.15
C GLU A 59 2.86 -14.24 -6.70
N GLN A 60 1.94 -15.01 -7.30
CA GLN A 60 0.49 -14.87 -7.06
C GLN A 60 -0.03 -15.73 -5.90
N SER A 61 0.84 -16.34 -5.10
CA SER A 61 0.46 -17.23 -3.98
C SER A 61 -0.47 -16.54 -2.97
N HIS A 62 -0.21 -15.26 -2.70
CA HIS A 62 -1.01 -14.39 -1.83
C HIS A 62 -2.43 -14.09 -2.37
N ALA A 63 -2.63 -14.15 -3.68
CA ALA A 63 -3.91 -13.82 -4.31
C ALA A 63 -5.04 -14.84 -4.02
N GLN A 64 -4.69 -15.99 -3.44
CA GLN A 64 -5.67 -17.01 -3.01
C GLN A 64 -5.85 -17.08 -1.49
N ASP A 65 -5.13 -16.26 -0.72
CA ASP A 65 -5.26 -16.20 0.73
C ASP A 65 -6.56 -15.47 1.10
N GLU A 66 -7.34 -16.06 2.03
CA GLU A 66 -8.56 -15.44 2.56
C GLU A 66 -8.25 -14.08 3.21
N TRP A 67 -7.07 -13.93 3.82
CA TRP A 67 -6.60 -12.65 4.35
C TRP A 67 -6.51 -11.56 3.27
N PHE A 68 -6.08 -11.90 2.05
CA PHE A 68 -6.04 -10.97 0.94
C PHE A 68 -7.43 -10.76 0.34
N LEU A 69 -8.16 -11.84 0.06
CA LEU A 69 -9.46 -11.80 -0.63
C LEU A 69 -10.53 -11.06 0.16
N SER A 70 -10.53 -11.17 1.50
CA SER A 70 -11.48 -10.46 2.36
C SER A 70 -11.03 -9.05 2.76
N SER A 71 -9.89 -8.57 2.23
CA SER A 71 -9.36 -7.24 2.58
C SER A 71 -10.08 -6.07 1.89
N GLY A 72 -10.88 -6.30 0.85
CA GLY A 72 -11.46 -5.24 0.00
C GLY A 72 -12.35 -4.19 0.70
N ALA A 73 -12.81 -4.45 1.94
CA ALA A 73 -13.58 -3.51 2.75
C ALA A 73 -12.93 -3.20 4.11
N THR A 74 -11.67 -3.59 4.32
CA THR A 74 -10.95 -3.42 5.59
C THR A 74 -9.52 -2.92 5.37
N ILE A 75 -8.92 -2.29 6.37
CA ILE A 75 -7.50 -1.91 6.32
C ILE A 75 -6.68 -3.05 6.92
N ARG A 76 -5.76 -3.62 6.14
CA ARG A 76 -4.87 -4.69 6.58
C ARG A 76 -3.43 -4.40 6.12
N PRO A 77 -2.42 -4.71 6.95
CA PRO A 77 -1.04 -4.68 6.51
C PRO A 77 -0.74 -5.88 5.61
N PHE A 78 0.18 -5.66 4.68
CA PHE A 78 0.80 -6.68 3.85
C PHE A 78 2.30 -6.50 3.92
N PHE A 79 3.05 -7.60 3.86
CA PHE A 79 4.50 -7.58 4.04
C PHE A 79 5.22 -7.92 2.74
N GLU A 80 6.39 -7.33 2.55
CA GLU A 80 7.27 -7.68 1.43
C GLU A 80 7.92 -9.05 1.65
N ASP A 81 8.38 -9.67 0.57
CA ASP A 81 9.19 -10.87 0.67
C ASP A 81 10.46 -10.60 1.49
N GLY A 82 10.82 -11.52 2.38
CA GLY A 82 11.94 -11.36 3.32
C GLY A 82 11.69 -10.41 4.50
N ALA A 83 10.46 -9.93 4.73
CA ALA A 83 10.15 -9.12 5.92
C ALA A 83 10.29 -9.89 7.24
N PHE A 84 10.19 -11.22 7.20
CA PHE A 84 10.33 -12.12 8.34
C PHE A 84 11.58 -12.99 8.19
N ASP A 85 12.24 -13.27 9.31
CA ASP A 85 13.34 -14.23 9.37
C ASP A 85 12.85 -15.69 9.37
N ALA A 86 13.79 -16.63 9.44
CA ALA A 86 13.48 -18.07 9.44
C ALA A 86 12.67 -18.53 10.67
N ASP A 87 12.68 -17.75 11.76
CA ASP A 87 11.91 -18.00 12.97
C ASP A 87 10.53 -17.31 12.93
N GLY A 88 10.19 -16.66 11.81
CA GLY A 88 8.92 -15.95 11.60
C GLY A 88 8.85 -14.61 12.31
N LYS A 89 9.99 -14.06 12.74
CA LYS A 89 10.06 -12.76 13.41
C LYS A 89 10.28 -11.65 12.38
N LEU A 90 9.51 -10.57 12.52
CA LEU A 90 9.68 -9.38 11.69
C LEU A 90 11.09 -8.81 11.91
N CYS A 91 11.86 -8.70 10.83
CA CYS A 91 13.25 -8.24 10.84
C CYS A 91 13.46 -6.92 10.10
N VAL A 92 12.41 -6.40 9.45
CA VAL A 92 12.37 -5.08 8.84
C VAL A 92 11.65 -4.09 9.78
N PRO A 93 12.00 -2.79 9.74
CA PRO A 93 11.20 -1.76 10.39
C PRO A 93 9.76 -1.80 9.88
N PHE A 94 8.84 -1.53 10.80
CA PHE A 94 7.48 -1.13 10.44
C PHE A 94 7.48 0.30 9.89
#